data_AF-A0A6M4MFP9-F1
#
_entry.id   AF-A0A6M4MFP9-F1
#
_cell.length_a   1.000
_cell.length_b   1.000
_cell.length_c   1.000
_cell.angle_alpha   90.00
_cell.angle_beta   90.00
_cell.angle_gamma   90.00
#
_symmetry.space_group_name_H-M   'P 1'
#
loop_
_entity.id
_entity.type
_entity.pdbx_description
1 polymer ?
#
loop_
_entity_poly.entity_id
_entity_poly.type
_entity_poly.pdbx_seq_one_letter_code
_entity_poly.pdbx_strand_id
1 'polypeptide(L)'
;MVQSLQSMLENQVTNLEKLASLLDQELHLISSRDAEALMNLLEEKEQTLEEVQRLDLAVDKQYQASAAQNEISDDIDALVDDAKKLVDQCKYKTTINQKAVEQGQLRLTHLRNLMLEVRAKESLTYDKSGKPKGSGLGKGVSA
;
A
#
# COMPACT_ATOMS: atom_id res chain seq x y z
N MET A 1 1.42 -36.36 13.58
CA MET A 1 1.43 -36.72 12.14
C MET A 1 2.41 -35.79 11.46
N VAL A 2 3.44 -36.32 10.81
CA VAL A 2 4.36 -35.51 9.99
C VAL A 2 3.56 -35.09 8.75
N GLN A 3 3.45 -33.78 8.48
CA GLN A 3 2.81 -33.30 7.25
C GLN A 3 3.70 -33.68 6.05
N SER A 4 3.09 -34.17 4.98
CA SER A 4 3.80 -34.46 3.74
C SER A 4 4.20 -33.16 3.03
N LEU A 5 5.27 -33.20 2.23
CA LEU A 5 5.72 -32.06 1.42
C LEU A 5 4.59 -31.50 0.55
N GLN A 6 3.81 -32.39 -0.08
CA GLN A 6 2.63 -32.02 -0.87
C GLN A 6 1.62 -31.22 -0.05
N SER A 7 1.24 -31.71 1.14
CA SER A 7 0.28 -30.99 2.01
C SER A 7 0.81 -29.64 2.46
N MET A 8 2.12 -29.51 2.71
CA MET A 8 2.75 -28.23 3.05
C MET A 8 2.69 -27.24 1.87
N LEU A 9 2.92 -27.72 0.64
CA LEU A 9 2.81 -26.89 -0.56
C LEU A 9 1.36 -26.48 -0.86
N GLU A 10 0.38 -27.38 -0.71
CA GLU A 10 -1.04 -27.06 -0.84
C GLU A 10 -1.47 -25.97 0.16
N ASN A 11 -1.00 -26.07 1.41
CA ASN A 11 -1.22 -25.02 2.42
C ASN A 11 -0.56 -23.70 2.03
N GLN A 12 0.64 -23.74 1.44
CA GLN A 12 1.34 -22.54 0.98
C GLN A 12 0.58 -21.86 -0.18
N VAL A 13 0.09 -22.63 -1.14
CA VAL A 13 -0.78 -22.15 -2.22
C VAL A 13 -2.02 -21.46 -1.64
N THR A 14 -2.70 -22.11 -0.68
CA THR A 14 -3.89 -21.54 -0.01
C THR A 14 -3.58 -20.22 0.68
N ASN A 15 -2.44 -20.12 1.39
CA ASN A 15 -2.02 -18.88 2.05
C ASN A 15 -1.72 -17.76 1.04
N LEU A 16 -1.13 -18.09 -0.11
CA LEU A 16 -0.84 -17.13 -1.18
C LEU A 16 -2.12 -16.66 -1.89
N GLU A 17 -3.10 -17.54 -2.09
CA GLU A 17 -4.43 -17.16 -2.60
C GLU A 17 -5.15 -16.23 -1.62
N LYS A 18 -5.09 -16.54 -0.32
CA LYS A 18 -5.60 -15.66 0.73
C LYS A 18 -4.93 -14.29 0.66
N LEU A 19 -3.60 -14.24 0.57
CA LEU A 19 -2.85 -12.99 0.45
C LEU A 19 -3.25 -12.20 -0.79
N ALA A 20 -3.44 -12.86 -1.94
CA ALA A 20 -3.92 -12.22 -3.15
C ALA A 20 -5.31 -11.59 -2.98
N SER A 21 -6.23 -12.26 -2.29
CA SER A 21 -7.55 -11.74 -1.94
C SER A 21 -7.47 -10.54 -1.00
N LEU A 22 -6.62 -10.60 0.04
CA LEU A 22 -6.39 -9.46 0.94
C LEU A 22 -5.85 -8.25 0.19
N LEU A 23 -4.95 -8.43 -0.77
CA LEU A 23 -4.43 -7.33 -1.59
C LEU A 23 -5.53 -6.69 -2.47
N ASP A 24 -6.48 -7.46 -2.99
CA ASP A 24 -7.62 -6.91 -3.74
C ASP A 24 -8.57 -6.12 -2.83
N GLN A 25 -8.82 -6.63 -1.62
CA GLN A 25 -9.61 -5.92 -0.60
C GLN A 25 -8.90 -4.63 -0.16
N GLU A 26 -7.57 -4.67 0.02
CA GLU A 26 -6.76 -3.50 0.37
C GLU A 26 -6.92 -2.40 -0.69
N LEU A 27 -6.85 -2.75 -1.98
CA LEU A 27 -7.08 -1.79 -3.06
C LEU A 27 -8.46 -1.13 -2.97
N HIS A 28 -9.48 -1.94 -2.69
CA HIS A 28 -10.84 -1.45 -2.53
C HIS A 28 -10.95 -0.45 -1.36
N LEU A 29 -10.39 -0.80 -0.19
CA LEU A 29 -10.43 0.05 1.00
C LEU A 29 -9.62 1.35 0.86
N ILE A 30 -8.45 1.29 0.21
CA ILE A 30 -7.67 2.49 -0.16
C ILE A 30 -8.51 3.40 -1.05
N SER A 31 -9.23 2.83 -2.02
CA SER A 31 -10.04 3.57 -2.97
C SER A 31 -11.30 4.16 -2.35
N SER A 32 -11.95 3.43 -1.44
CA SER A 32 -13.14 3.86 -0.70
C SER A 32 -12.83 4.82 0.45
N ARG A 33 -11.55 4.92 0.85
CA ARG A 33 -11.04 5.76 1.96
C ARG A 33 -11.57 5.31 3.32
N ASP A 34 -11.81 4.02 3.48
CA ASP A 34 -12.19 3.43 4.75
C ASP A 34 -10.94 3.05 5.57
N ALA A 35 -10.49 3.99 6.40
CA ALA A 35 -9.26 3.83 7.17
C ALA A 35 -9.41 2.79 8.30
N GLU A 36 -10.59 2.65 8.90
CA GLU A 36 -10.80 1.74 10.02
C GLU A 36 -10.77 0.29 9.55
N ALA A 37 -11.52 -0.03 8.50
CA ALA A 37 -11.48 -1.36 7.89
C ALA A 37 -10.09 -1.69 7.32
N LEU A 38 -9.39 -0.69 6.78
CA LEU A 38 -8.03 -0.89 6.23
C LEU A 38 -7.04 -1.31 7.31
N MET A 39 -7.10 -0.75 8.53
CA MET A 39 -6.19 -1.13 9.61
C MET A 39 -6.38 -2.60 10.01
N ASN A 40 -7.63 -3.06 10.14
CA ASN A 40 -7.91 -4.47 10.46
C ASN A 40 -7.41 -5.41 9.35
N LEU A 41 -7.60 -5.03 8.09
CA LEU A 41 -7.10 -5.80 6.95
C LEU A 41 -5.57 -5.88 6.94
N LEU A 42 -4.86 -4.81 7.32
CA LEU A 42 -3.41 -4.79 7.38
C LEU A 42 -2.87 -5.76 8.45
N GLU A 43 -3.53 -5.86 9.61
CA GLU A 43 -3.19 -6.85 10.64
C GLU A 43 -3.37 -8.29 10.13
N GLU A 44 -4.46 -8.57 9.42
CA GLU A 44 -4.68 -9.89 8.82
C GLU A 44 -3.64 -10.21 7.72
N LYS A 45 -3.27 -9.20 6.92
CA LYS A 45 -2.23 -9.34 5.90
C LYS A 45 -0.87 -9.62 6.51
N GLU A 46 -0.52 -8.95 7.60
CA GLU A 46 0.73 -9.18 8.34
C GLU A 46 0.80 -10.62 8.87
N GLN A 47 -0.25 -11.08 9.55
CA GLN A 47 -0.34 -12.46 10.05
C GLN A 47 -0.21 -13.49 8.91
N THR A 48 -0.91 -13.25 7.79
CA THR A 48 -0.85 -14.14 6.63
C THR A 48 0.57 -14.18 6.02
N LEU A 49 1.27 -13.04 5.97
CA LEU A 49 2.67 -12.99 5.49
C LEU A 49 3.64 -13.74 6.42
N GLU A 50 3.47 -13.61 7.74
CA GLU A 50 4.25 -14.38 8.72
C GLU A 50 4.03 -15.90 8.54
N GLU A 51 2.79 -16.32 8.29
CA GLU A 51 2.46 -17.71 8.02
C GLU A 51 3.09 -18.21 6.72
N VAL A 52 3.00 -17.43 5.65
CA VAL A 52 3.66 -17.70 4.35
C VAL A 52 5.17 -17.87 4.55
N GLN A 53 5.82 -16.97 5.28
CA GLN A 53 7.26 -17.04 5.53
C GLN A 53 7.65 -18.25 6.37
N ARG A 54 6.90 -18.54 7.44
CA ARG A 54 7.15 -19.68 8.31
C ARG A 54 7.02 -21.00 7.55
N LEU A 55 5.97 -21.12 6.72
CA LEU A 55 5.72 -22.34 5.96
C LEU A 55 6.72 -22.49 4.81
N ASP A 56 7.13 -21.42 4.15
CA ASP A 56 8.19 -21.42 3.13
C ASP A 56 9.51 -22.00 3.67
N LEU A 57 9.94 -21.55 4.86
CA LEU A 57 11.13 -22.09 5.53
C LEU A 57 11.02 -23.58 5.89
N ALA A 58 9.80 -24.06 6.18
CA ALA A 58 9.56 -25.46 6.48
C ALA A 58 9.52 -26.30 5.19
N VAL A 59 8.91 -25.76 4.12
CA VAL A 59 8.86 -26.36 2.79
C VAL A 59 10.26 -26.50 2.23
N ASP A 60 11.12 -25.48 2.30
CA ASP A 60 12.50 -25.54 1.79
C ASP A 60 13.29 -26.72 2.41
N LYS A 61 13.23 -26.87 3.73
CA LYS A 61 13.89 -27.98 4.44
C LYS A 61 13.37 -29.35 3.98
N GLN A 62 12.06 -29.49 3.86
CA GLN A 62 11.44 -30.76 3.48
C GLN A 62 11.68 -31.06 2.00
N TYR A 63 11.64 -30.05 1.14
CA TYR A 63 11.91 -30.14 -0.29
C TYR A 63 13.35 -30.61 -0.54
N GLN A 64 14.34 -30.03 0.14
CA GLN A 64 15.74 -30.48 0.05
C GLN A 64 15.91 -31.93 0.48
N ALA A 65 15.21 -32.37 1.54
CA ALA A 65 15.24 -33.74 2.02
C ALA A 65 14.61 -34.74 1.02
N SER A 66 13.49 -34.37 0.39
CA SER A 66 12.83 -35.18 -0.64
C SER A 66 13.62 -35.20 -1.96
N ALA A 67 14.24 -34.08 -2.35
CA ALA A 67 15.10 -33.99 -3.52
C ALA A 67 16.35 -34.88 -3.39
N ALA A 68 16.98 -34.92 -2.20
CA ALA A 68 18.11 -35.81 -1.93
C ALA A 68 17.75 -37.31 -2.04
N GLN A 69 16.47 -37.65 -1.89
CA GLN A 69 15.94 -39.01 -1.98
C GLN A 69 15.33 -39.35 -3.35
N ASN A 70 15.35 -38.41 -4.32
CA ASN A 70 14.63 -38.50 -5.60
C ASN A 70 13.12 -38.79 -5.43
N GLU A 71 12.49 -38.21 -4.40
CA GLU A 71 11.06 -38.34 -4.11
C GLU A 71 10.23 -37.14 -4.59
N ILE A 72 10.78 -36.32 -5.50
CA ILE A 72 10.03 -35.21 -6.10
C ILE A 72 9.20 -35.77 -7.26
N SER A 73 7.89 -35.70 -7.13
CA SER A 73 6.95 -36.05 -8.19
C SER A 73 6.56 -34.83 -9.02
N ASP A 74 6.05 -35.07 -10.23
CA ASP A 74 5.53 -34.02 -11.12
C ASP A 74 4.45 -33.16 -10.43
N ASP A 75 3.65 -33.75 -9.53
CA ASP A 75 2.63 -33.03 -8.76
C ASP A 75 3.25 -32.00 -7.78
N ILE A 76 4.39 -32.33 -7.17
CA ILE A 76 5.12 -31.43 -6.27
C ILE A 76 5.70 -30.26 -7.08
N ASP A 77 6.28 -30.54 -8.24
CA ASP A 77 6.80 -29.50 -9.15
C ASP A 77 5.68 -28.58 -9.63
N ALA A 78 4.50 -29.13 -9.97
CA ALA A 78 3.34 -28.33 -10.35
C ALA A 78 2.88 -27.38 -9.23
N LEU A 79 2.82 -27.86 -7.98
CA LEU A 79 2.46 -27.03 -6.82
C LEU A 79 3.49 -25.93 -6.55
N VAL A 80 4.78 -26.22 -6.72
CA VAL A 80 5.85 -25.23 -6.58
C VAL A 80 5.71 -24.14 -7.65
N ASP A 81 5.41 -24.51 -8.89
CA ASP A 81 5.23 -23.54 -9.98
C ASP A 81 3.97 -22.69 -9.80
N ASP A 82 2.89 -23.27 -9.27
CA ASP A 82 1.68 -22.52 -8.94
C ASP A 82 1.92 -21.53 -7.78
N ALA A 83 2.65 -21.95 -6.74
CA ALA A 83 3.06 -21.05 -5.68
C ALA A 83 3.91 -19.89 -6.20
N LYS A 84 4.87 -20.13 -7.12
CA LYS A 84 5.66 -19.06 -7.76
C LYS A 84 4.78 -18.06 -8.52
N LYS A 85 3.83 -18.56 -9.32
CA LYS A 85 2.90 -17.70 -10.07
C LYS A 85 2.08 -16.82 -9.11
N LEU A 86 1.57 -17.40 -8.02
CA LEU A 86 0.81 -16.65 -7.01
C LEU A 86 1.66 -15.61 -6.30
N VAL A 87 2.92 -15.91 -5.99
CA VAL A 87 3.87 -14.92 -5.43
C VAL A 87 4.04 -13.73 -6.39
N ASP A 88 4.22 -13.98 -7.68
CA ASP A 88 4.37 -12.91 -8.67
C ASP A 88 3.09 -12.09 -8.82
N GLN A 89 1.92 -12.73 -8.74
CA GLN A 89 0.63 -12.03 -8.68
C GLN A 89 0.52 -11.14 -7.43
N CYS A 90 0.91 -11.64 -6.25
CA CYS A 90 0.91 -10.87 -5.01
C CYS A 90 1.84 -9.65 -5.08
N LYS A 91 3.04 -9.80 -5.66
CA LYS A 91 3.98 -8.69 -5.89
C LYS A 91 3.38 -7.63 -6.83
N TYR A 92 2.72 -8.07 -7.90
CA TYR A 92 2.07 -7.18 -8.84
C TYR A 92 0.93 -6.39 -8.18
N LYS A 93 0.04 -7.06 -7.44
CA LYS A 93 -1.05 -6.42 -6.69
C LYS A 93 -0.54 -5.43 -5.64
N THR A 94 0.52 -5.78 -4.91
CA THR A 94 1.21 -4.86 -3.99
C THR A 94 1.66 -3.58 -4.69
N THR A 95 2.21 -3.69 -5.90
CA THR A 95 2.64 -2.52 -6.69
C THR A 95 1.44 -1.65 -7.11
N ILE A 96 0.28 -2.25 -7.39
CA ILE A 96 -0.96 -1.52 -7.67
C ILE A 96 -1.43 -0.76 -6.42
N ASN A 97 -1.45 -1.42 -5.26
CA ASN A 97 -1.88 -0.81 -4.00
C ASN A 97 -0.98 0.36 -3.62
N GLN A 98 0.33 0.20 -3.77
CA GLN A 98 1.31 1.28 -3.56
C GLN A 98 1.01 2.51 -4.41
N LYS A 99 0.74 2.31 -5.72
CA LYS A 99 0.36 3.42 -6.61
C LYS A 99 -0.96 4.07 -6.17
N ALA A 100 -1.94 3.29 -5.72
CA ALA A 100 -3.21 3.83 -5.23
C ALA A 100 -3.02 4.75 -4.01
N VAL A 101 -2.15 4.36 -3.08
CA VAL A 101 -1.76 5.18 -1.92
C VAL A 101 -1.09 6.48 -2.36
N GLU A 102 -0.08 6.40 -3.24
CA GLU A 102 0.65 7.57 -3.75
C GLU A 102 -0.30 8.58 -4.43
N GLN A 103 -1.22 8.09 -5.26
CA GLN A 103 -2.26 8.93 -5.88
C GLN A 103 -3.21 9.53 -4.84
N GLY A 104 -3.53 8.81 -3.76
CA GLY A 104 -4.23 9.36 -2.61
C GLY A 104 -3.52 10.55 -1.98
N GLN A 105 -2.22 10.42 -1.72
CA GLN A 105 -1.38 11.45 -1.11
C GLN A 105 -1.24 12.69 -2.01
N LEU A 106 -1.00 12.50 -3.30
CA LEU A 106 -0.91 13.62 -4.26
C LEU A 106 -2.21 14.44 -4.28
N ARG A 107 -3.37 13.79 -4.25
CA ARG A 107 -4.67 14.47 -4.20
C ARG A 107 -4.87 15.26 -2.91
N LEU A 108 -4.46 14.71 -1.77
CA LEU A 108 -4.55 15.43 -0.49
C LEU A 108 -3.63 16.67 -0.47
N THR A 109 -2.41 16.55 -1.00
CA THR A 109 -1.48 17.67 -1.15
C THR A 109 -2.07 18.75 -2.06
N HIS A 110 -2.66 18.37 -3.19
CA HIS A 110 -3.31 19.31 -4.09
C HIS A 110 -4.48 20.05 -3.41
N LEU A 111 -5.35 19.31 -2.71
CA LEU A 111 -6.45 19.91 -1.95
C LEU A 111 -5.95 20.91 -0.90
N ARG A 112 -4.90 20.56 -0.16
CA ARG A 112 -4.26 21.45 0.82
C ARG A 112 -3.79 22.75 0.17
N ASN A 113 -3.13 22.65 -0.98
CA ASN A 113 -2.63 23.83 -1.72
C ASN A 113 -3.78 24.73 -2.19
N LEU A 114 -4.85 24.15 -2.73
CA LEU A 114 -6.05 24.90 -3.11
C LEU A 114 -6.67 25.65 -1.92
N MET A 115 -6.79 25.00 -0.76
CA MET A 115 -7.32 25.65 0.44
C MET A 115 -6.48 26.84 0.89
N LEU A 116 -5.14 26.74 0.80
CA LEU A 116 -4.24 27.84 1.13
C LEU A 116 -4.37 29.00 0.13
N GLU A 117 -4.48 28.69 -1.16
CA GLU A 117 -4.67 29.69 -2.21
C GLU A 117 -5.99 30.45 -2.07
N VAL A 118 -7.09 29.74 -1.79
CA VAL A 118 -8.40 30.35 -1.53
C VAL A 118 -8.33 31.29 -0.33
N ARG A 119 -7.71 30.86 0.78
CA ARG A 119 -7.53 31.72 1.96
C ARG A 119 -6.70 32.98 1.66
N ALA A 120 -5.62 32.84 0.89
CA ALA A 120 -4.82 33.99 0.48
C ALA A 120 -5.64 34.98 -0.36
N LYS A 121 -6.46 34.48 -1.30
CA LYS A 121 -7.37 35.30 -2.11
C LYS A 121 -8.48 35.96 -1.29
N GLU A 122 -9.09 35.25 -0.34
CA GLU A 122 -10.09 35.82 0.57
C GLU A 122 -9.50 36.92 1.48
N SER A 123 -8.27 36.71 1.98
CA SER A 123 -7.52 37.73 2.73
C SER A 123 -7.15 38.95 1.88
N LEU A 124 -6.96 38.78 0.56
CA LEU A 124 -6.77 39.87 -0.40
C LEU A 124 -8.07 40.62 -0.72
N THR A 125 -9.25 39.99 -0.55
CA THR A 125 -10.55 40.63 -0.80
C THR A 125 -11.10 41.47 0.37
N TYR A 126 -10.33 41.63 1.44
CA TYR A 126 -10.66 42.50 2.57
C TYR A 126 -9.56 43.53 2.90
N ASP A 127 -8.85 44.05 1.90
CA ASP A 127 -8.20 45.37 1.98
C ASP A 127 -9.05 46.48 1.34
N LYS A 128 -10.37 46.44 1.54
CA LYS A 128 -11.31 47.56 1.27
C LYS A 128 -11.05 48.83 2.10
N SER A 129 -9.82 49.06 2.56
CA SER A 129 -9.37 50.35 3.09
C SER A 129 -8.81 51.19 1.95
N GLY A 130 -9.69 51.67 1.08
CA GLY A 130 -9.39 52.61 0.01
C GLY A 130 -8.84 53.94 0.54
N LYS A 131 -7.59 53.96 1.00
CA LYS A 131 -6.84 55.18 1.32
C LYS A 131 -5.62 55.27 0.41
N PRO A 132 -5.59 56.20 -0.55
CA PRO A 132 -4.32 56.58 -1.15
C PRO A 132 -3.45 57.14 -0.02
N LYS A 133 -2.22 56.61 0.15
CA LYS A 133 -1.22 57.24 1.02
C LYS A 133 -0.75 58.54 0.36
N GLY A 134 -1.58 59.57 0.47
CA GLY A 134 -1.26 60.95 0.15
C GLY A 134 -1.39 61.78 1.43
N SER A 135 -0.32 61.87 2.21
CA SER A 135 -0.07 63.00 3.11
C SER A 135 1.32 62.84 3.71
N GLY A 136 2.19 63.82 3.50
CA GLY A 136 3.45 63.92 4.25
C GLY A 136 4.71 64.23 3.45
N LEU A 137 4.66 64.93 2.32
CA LEU A 137 5.84 65.65 1.81
C LEU A 137 5.54 67.14 1.94
N GLY A 138 6.05 67.69 3.04
CA GLY A 138 5.84 69.06 3.46
C GLY A 138 6.27 70.04 2.38
N LYS A 139 5.31 70.87 1.96
CA LYS A 139 5.59 72.13 1.28
C LYS A 139 6.14 73.08 2.37
N GLY A 140 7.38 73.52 2.19
CA GLY A 140 8.16 74.21 3.20
C GLY A 140 7.69 75.62 3.59
N VAL A 141 8.37 76.17 4.59
CA VAL A 141 8.55 77.60 4.81
C VAL A 141 10.01 77.83 5.22
N SER A 142 10.68 78.71 4.48
CA SER A 142 11.91 79.40 4.89
C SER A 142 11.53 80.73 5.54
N ALA A 143 12.13 81.05 6.69
CA ALA A 143 12.48 82.38 7.17
C ALA A 143 13.34 82.24 8.43
#